data_AF-A0A645DP36-F1
#
_entry.id   AF-A0A645DP36-F1
#
_cell.length_a   1.000
_cell.length_b   1.000
_cell.length_c   1.000
_cell.angle_alpha   90.00
_cell.angle_beta   90.00
_cell.angle_gamma   90.00
#
_symmetry.space_group_name_H-M   'P 1'
#
loop_
_entity.id
_entity.type
_entity.pdbx_description
1 polymer ?
#
loop_
_entity_poly.entity_id
_entity_poly.type
_entity_poly.pdbx_seq_one_letter_code
_entity_poly.pdbx_strand_id
1 'polypeptide(L)'
;MGLTVPVLFRRYTELCENGGVKFIDFNIDANFSNCVDGFVILEISKIKQMYKTRYKFEEDNISDEIFINQAGQLILTNSHKTTADKA
;
A
#
# COMPACT_ATOMS: atom_id res chain seq x y z
N MET A 1 -17.86 -15.50 -17.54
CA MET A 1 -17.27 -14.21 -17.11
C MET A 1 -15.77 -14.43 -16.91
N GLY A 2 -14.93 -13.94 -17.84
CA GLY A 2 -13.51 -14.29 -17.95
C GLY A 2 -12.59 -13.10 -17.72
N LEU A 3 -12.83 -12.32 -16.66
CA LEU A 3 -11.98 -11.18 -16.31
C LEU A 3 -10.78 -11.69 -15.51
N THR A 4 -9.58 -11.36 -15.96
CA THR A 4 -8.34 -11.67 -15.25
C THR A 4 -7.91 -10.48 -14.41
N VAL A 5 -7.43 -10.75 -13.20
CA VAL A 5 -6.81 -9.70 -12.37
C VAL A 5 -5.56 -9.20 -13.10
N PRO A 6 -5.41 -7.89 -13.32
CA PRO A 6 -4.19 -7.32 -13.87
C PRO A 6 -2.95 -7.83 -13.14
N VAL A 7 -1.90 -8.17 -13.90
CA VAL A 7 -0.69 -8.79 -13.36
C VAL A 7 -0.09 -7.97 -12.22
N LEU A 8 -0.12 -6.64 -12.34
CA LEU A 8 0.43 -5.73 -11.33
C LEU A 8 -0.22 -5.94 -9.95
N PHE A 9 -1.54 -6.04 -9.88
CA PHE A 9 -2.24 -6.28 -8.60
C PHE A 9 -1.89 -7.64 -8.02
N ARG A 10 -1.79 -8.68 -8.87
CA ARG A 10 -1.35 -10.00 -8.43
C ARG A 10 0.06 -9.96 -7.84
N ARG A 11 0.99 -9.21 -8.45
CA ARG A 11 2.37 -9.07 -7.94
C ARG A 11 2.41 -8.47 -6.54
N TYR A 12 1.57 -7.48 -6.24
CA TYR A 12 1.49 -6.94 -4.88
C TYR A 12 0.99 -8.00 -3.89
N THR A 13 -0.04 -8.78 -4.23
CA THR A 13 -0.52 -9.87 -3.36
C THR A 13 0.49 -11.00 -3.16
N GLU A 14 1.35 -11.27 -4.15
CA GLU A 14 2.38 -12.28 -4.05
C GLU A 14 3.48 -11.89 -3.05
N LEU A 15 3.71 -10.58 -2.85
CA LEU A 15 4.81 -10.02 -2.06
C LEU A 15 4.72 -10.32 -0.56
N CYS A 16 3.50 -10.34 -0.01
CA CYS A 16 3.27 -10.54 1.42
C CYS A 16 2.55 -11.85 1.73
N GLU A 17 2.67 -12.30 2.97
CA GLU A 17 1.79 -13.31 3.56
C GLU A 17 0.34 -12.81 3.62
N ASN A 18 -0.60 -13.74 3.84
CA ASN A 18 -2.03 -13.43 3.87
C ASN A 18 -2.34 -12.27 4.85
N GLY A 19 -3.17 -11.33 4.40
CA GLY A 19 -3.54 -10.13 5.16
C GLY A 19 -2.48 -9.03 5.19
N GLY A 20 -1.34 -9.19 4.50
CA GLY A 20 -0.29 -8.17 4.39
C GLY A 20 -0.48 -7.17 3.25
N VAL A 21 -1.55 -7.28 2.47
CA VAL A 21 -1.87 -6.35 1.37
C VAL A 21 -3.33 -5.96 1.44
N LYS A 22 -3.62 -4.66 1.28
CA LYS A 22 -4.97 -4.11 1.20
C LYS A 22 -5.05 -3.15 0.02
N PHE A 23 -5.99 -3.40 -0.89
CA PHE A 23 -6.38 -2.44 -1.92
C PHE A 23 -7.47 -1.55 -1.32
N ILE A 24 -7.25 -0.24 -1.33
CA ILE A 24 -8.11 0.72 -0.65
C ILE A 24 -9.07 1.37 -1.63
N ASP A 25 -8.55 1.89 -2.75
CA ASP A 25 -9.37 2.55 -3.75
C ASP A 25 -8.69 2.52 -5.12
N PHE A 26 -9.47 2.76 -6.17
CA PHE A 26 -9.02 2.85 -7.56
C PHE A 26 -9.55 4.13 -8.20
N ASN A 27 -8.72 4.77 -9.02
CA ASN A 27 -9.11 5.98 -9.73
C ASN A 27 -8.80 5.87 -11.23
N ILE A 28 -9.48 6.69 -12.04
CA ILE A 28 -9.16 6.89 -13.45
C ILE A 28 -8.68 8.33 -13.63
N ASP A 29 -7.43 8.51 -14.03
CA ASP A 29 -6.89 9.84 -14.31
C ASP A 29 -7.09 10.21 -15.79
N ALA A 30 -8.08 11.08 -16.04
CA ALA A 30 -8.37 11.60 -17.37
C ALA A 30 -7.24 12.44 -17.97
N ASN A 31 -6.41 13.08 -17.13
CA ASN A 31 -5.27 13.88 -17.57
C ASN A 31 -4.05 13.00 -17.90
N PHE A 32 -4.08 11.73 -17.51
CA PHE A 32 -3.05 10.74 -17.81
C PHE A 32 -3.61 9.61 -18.69
N SER A 33 -4.23 9.97 -19.80
CA SER A 33 -4.75 9.04 -20.82
C SER A 33 -5.77 8.01 -20.27
N ASN A 34 -6.58 8.40 -19.28
CA ASN A 34 -7.50 7.49 -18.58
C ASN A 34 -6.76 6.30 -17.94
N CYS A 35 -5.55 6.52 -17.41
CA CYS A 35 -4.83 5.52 -16.65
C CYS A 35 -5.63 5.10 -15.41
N VAL A 36 -5.56 3.80 -15.09
CA VAL A 36 -6.17 3.24 -13.89
C VAL A 36 -5.11 3.14 -12.81
N ASP A 37 -5.31 3.88 -11.73
CA ASP A 37 -4.40 3.92 -10.58
C ASP A 37 -5.04 3.22 -9.39
N GLY A 38 -4.22 2.64 -8.50
CA GLY A 38 -4.70 1.96 -7.30
C GLY A 38 -3.95 2.39 -6.06
N PHE A 39 -4.68 2.72 -4.99
CA PHE A 39 -4.09 2.97 -3.68
C PHE A 39 -4.00 1.65 -2.90
N VAL A 40 -2.77 1.22 -2.61
CA VAL A 40 -2.48 -0.08 -1.97
C VAL A 40 -1.65 0.14 -0.72
N ILE A 41 -2.04 -0.53 0.37
CA ILE A 41 -1.30 -0.57 1.63
C ILE A 41 -0.68 -1.94 1.79
N LEU A 42 0.62 -1.98 2.13
CA LEU A 42 1.36 -3.20 2.39
C LEU A 42 1.94 -3.19 3.81
N GLU A 43 1.88 -4.34 4.47
CA GLU A 43 2.48 -4.56 5.78
C GLU A 43 3.89 -5.13 5.59
N ILE A 44 4.91 -4.30 5.86
CA ILE A 44 6.33 -4.64 5.64
C ILE A 44 6.77 -5.87 6.44
N SER A 45 6.28 -6.01 7.68
CA SER A 45 6.56 -7.16 8.55
C SER A 45 6.16 -8.48 7.89
N LYS A 46 5.07 -8.47 7.10
CA LYS A 46 4.50 -9.63 6.40
C LYS A 46 5.07 -9.88 5.01
N ILE A 47 6.07 -9.11 4.53
CA ILE A 47 6.74 -9.43 3.26
C ILE A 47 7.39 -10.82 3.37
N LYS A 48 7.19 -11.67 2.36
CA LYS A 48 7.76 -13.03 2.36
C LYS A 48 9.28 -12.99 2.31
N GLN A 49 9.92 -13.96 2.97
CA GLN A 49 11.38 -13.98 3.12
C GLN A 49 12.13 -13.93 1.79
N MET A 50 11.64 -14.62 0.75
CA MET A 50 12.30 -14.62 -0.57
C MET A 50 12.42 -13.22 -1.17
N TYR A 51 11.44 -12.34 -0.93
CA TYR A 51 11.47 -10.96 -1.39
C TYR A 51 12.34 -10.08 -0.50
N LYS A 52 12.33 -10.32 0.82
CA LYS A 52 13.27 -9.65 1.74
C LYS A 52 14.72 -9.86 1.31
N THR A 53 15.08 -11.11 1.02
CA THR A 53 16.41 -11.46 0.50
C THR A 53 16.67 -10.85 -0.88
N ARG A 54 15.71 -10.95 -1.81
CA ARG A 54 15.86 -10.42 -3.19
C ARG A 54 16.14 -8.92 -3.20
N TYR A 55 15.41 -8.16 -2.39
CA TYR A 55 15.49 -6.70 -2.37
C TYR A 55 16.47 -6.18 -1.31
N LYS A 56 17.20 -7.06 -0.61
CA LYS A 56 18.12 -6.70 0.45
C LYS A 56 17.46 -5.78 1.48
N PHE A 57 16.31 -6.20 1.98
CA PHE A 57 15.84 -5.72 3.28
C PHE A 57 16.82 -6.29 4.31
N GLU A 58 17.99 -5.67 4.43
CA GLU A 58 18.91 -5.99 5.51
C GLU A 58 18.17 -5.67 6.83
N GLU A 59 18.42 -6.44 7.88
CA GLU A 59 18.01 -6.10 9.24
C GLU A 59 18.82 -4.90 9.77
N ASP A 60 19.13 -3.95 8.88
CA ASP A 60 19.70 -2.67 9.21
C ASP A 60 18.63 -1.93 10.00
N ASN A 61 18.79 -1.98 11.32
CA ASN A 61 18.25 -1.07 12.31
C ASN A 61 17.11 -0.23 11.73
N ILE A 62 15.92 -0.82 11.59
CA ILE A 62 14.70 -0.03 11.43
C ILE A 62 14.69 0.80 12.70
N SER A 63 15.20 2.03 12.64
CA SER A 63 15.01 2.98 13.71
C SER A 63 13.51 3.01 13.95
N ASP A 64 13.08 2.93 15.21
CA ASP A 64 11.66 2.98 15.57
C ASP A 64 10.96 4.24 15.01
N GLU A 65 11.72 5.22 14.53
CA GLU A 65 11.27 6.29 13.65
C GLU A 65 10.93 5.80 12.23
N ILE A 66 9.66 5.49 12.02
CA ILE A 66 9.06 5.38 10.69
C ILE A 66 9.13 6.75 10.01
N PHE A 67 9.92 6.89 8.95
CA PHE A 67 9.86 8.06 8.06
C PHE A 67 8.59 8.00 7.22
N ILE A 68 7.52 8.62 7.72
CA ILE A 68 6.29 8.79 6.97
C ILE A 68 6.48 9.97 6.01
N ASN A 69 6.29 9.72 4.71
CA ASN A 69 6.31 10.80 3.72
C ASN A 69 5.14 11.79 3.94
N GLN A 70 5.18 12.96 3.30
CA GLN A 70 4.15 13.98 3.49
C GLN A 70 2.72 13.47 3.24
N ALA A 71 2.54 12.59 2.25
CA ALA A 71 1.24 11.98 1.96
C ALA A 71 0.76 11.06 3.10
N GLY A 72 1.64 10.24 3.66
CA GLY A 72 1.31 9.40 4.81
C GLY A 72 0.96 10.22 6.06
N GLN A 73 1.64 11.36 6.27
CA GLN A 73 1.31 12.26 7.38
C GLN A 73 -0.09 12.87 7.22
N LEU A 74 -0.46 13.26 5.99
CA LEU A 74 -1.79 13.77 5.64
C LEU A 74 -2.89 12.72 5.87
N ILE A 75 -2.64 11.45 5.56
CA ILE A 75 -3.60 10.36 5.79
C ILE A 75 -3.84 10.14 7.29
N LEU A 76 -2.79 10.17 8.10
CA LEU A 76 -2.90 10.01 9.56
C LEU A 76 -3.67 11.17 10.21
N THR A 77 -3.36 12.41 9.83
CA THR A 77 -4.05 13.60 10.36
C THR A 77 -5.53 13.64 9.97
N ASN A 78 -5.89 13.19 8.76
CA ASN A 78 -7.28 13.17 8.31
C ASN A 78 -8.10 12.00 8.89
N SER A 79 -7.44 10.92 9.32
CA SER A 79 -8.12 9.80 10.01
C SER A 79 -8.69 10.22 11.38
N HIS A 80 -8.09 11.22 12.05
CA HIS A 80 -8.57 11.77 13.33
C HIS A 80 -9.70 12.81 13.21
N LYS A 81 -10.01 13.32 12.01
CA LYS A 81 -11.10 14.32 11.83
C LYS A 81 -12.48 13.72 11.56
N THR A 82 -12.58 12.43 11.26
CA THR A 82 -13.87 11.81 10.86
C THR A 82 -14.79 11.44 12.05
N THR A 83 -14.34 11.61 13.31
CA THR A 83 -15.19 11.38 14.50
C THR A 83 -15.66 12.65 15.22
N ALA A 84 -15.36 13.85 14.71
CA ALA A 84 -15.72 15.11 15.39
C ALA A 84 -16.82 15.95 14.70
N ASP A 85 -17.27 15.59 13.49
CA ASP A 85 -18.25 16.38 12.71
C ASP A 85 -19.57 15.64 12.44
N LYS A 86 -20.02 14.84 13.42
CA LYS A 86 -21.40 14.37 13.55
C LYS A 86 -21.89 14.58 14.98
N ALA A 87 -22.18 15.84 15.31
CA ALA A 87 -23.09 16.23 16.38
C ALA A 87 -23.94 17.41 15.88
#